data_AF-A0A936MM19-F1
#
_entry.id   AF-A0A936MM19-F1
#
_cell.length_a   1.000
_cell.length_b   1.000
_cell.length_c   1.000
_cell.angle_alpha   90.00
_cell.angle_beta   90.00
_cell.angle_gamma   90.00
#
_symmetry.space_group_name_H-M   'P 1'
#
loop_
_entity.id
_entity.type
_entity.pdbx_description
1 polymer ?
#
loop_
_entity_poly.entity_id
_entity_poly.type
_entity_poly.pdbx_seq_one_letter_code
_entity_poly.pdbx_strand_id
1 'polypeptide(L)'
;MTNTRTFGGRFLRGAIASGRVVTLASILTYAALGCGDDTSTKGNQSTTGGTRNVTCDVGKSPGEVQAPEYRMTLPGQTSWFASPVVRDLDGDGQRELIAAYYSVFVYDSQGNELAEADGGDGRVYAPHIVADLENDGIVDIVYGSDHEVWAYEWKNKTLSVKAGWPASTTTGNNPPEVRGMAAGDIDGDGMLEIVVTTTQTVSAADGGSQVFAFRSDGKLHQPAGIGFAAWPRYNSKTGPGNDADRNGMGHEGYGCYGLNVAIGNIDDDPQLEILATYDNHHIQAFDHDGVAIDAAPYFTNRANEWDGQRLTWGQFIRWADPKVEGDHYNLHTGEWPHPSFAEWLQWTASPPNVVDIDGDGKNEVIGLPNIEKNEPYETQAYAIMVLEGAHGDGSRSAMRKPGWETLPRGDKPIIVDGWYPPGGVPAATTVDIQGDKKPEIVAPFNDGFIRAYGADAKEIWRYDYTHGKSVMYATEVTVADLNQDGSPELVLATYGDPNALDSGYLVVLAADGTVLHDVPLHNTGEQNGNGNGAPAAPAIGDLDGDGQVEIFVQTFEHGLDVFTVPGSAENCMMWTTARGGPLRMGQPNGN
;
A
#
# COMPACT_ATOMS: atom_id res chain seq x y z
N MET A 1 32.71 15.12 1.04
CA MET A 1 34.18 15.24 1.16
C MET A 1 34.71 14.03 1.91
N THR A 2 35.68 13.30 1.32
CA THR A 2 36.63 12.34 1.94
C THR A 2 36.05 11.12 2.70
N ASN A 3 36.50 9.88 2.59
CA ASN A 3 37.62 9.27 1.87
C ASN A 3 37.40 7.74 1.84
N THR A 4 37.89 7.13 0.77
CA THR A 4 38.02 5.70 0.48
C THR A 4 38.83 4.90 1.51
N ARG A 5 38.48 3.61 1.72
CA ARG A 5 39.47 2.51 1.86
C ARG A 5 38.92 1.16 1.37
N THR A 6 39.55 0.70 0.31
CA THR A 6 39.56 -0.66 -0.24
C THR A 6 40.35 -1.64 0.64
N PHE A 7 39.92 -2.90 0.70
CA PHE A 7 40.78 -4.04 0.96
C PHE A 7 40.40 -5.19 0.02
N GLY A 8 41.39 -5.74 -0.68
CA GLY A 8 41.23 -6.85 -1.62
C GLY A 8 42.05 -8.10 -1.23
N GLY A 9 41.68 -9.22 -1.84
CA GLY A 9 42.38 -10.51 -1.87
C GLY A 9 41.81 -11.55 -0.89
N ARG A 10 41.63 -12.83 -1.20
CA ARG A 10 42.24 -13.69 -2.24
C ARG A 10 41.35 -14.92 -2.52
N PHE A 11 41.40 -15.39 -3.77
CA PHE A 11 40.93 -16.69 -4.24
C PHE A 11 41.68 -17.87 -3.60
N LEU A 12 40.98 -18.99 -3.40
CA LEU A 12 41.54 -20.35 -3.41
C LEU A 12 40.51 -21.34 -4.01
N ARG A 13 40.92 -22.01 -5.08
CA ARG A 13 40.26 -23.15 -5.75
C ARG A 13 40.68 -24.48 -5.10
N GLY A 14 39.77 -25.46 -5.13
CA GLY A 14 40.06 -26.91 -5.04
C GLY A 14 38.74 -27.69 -5.13
N ALA A 15 38.31 -28.17 -6.30
CA ALA A 15 38.68 -29.41 -6.98
C ALA A 15 38.06 -30.71 -6.39
N ILE A 16 36.95 -31.13 -7.02
CA ILE A 16 36.61 -32.47 -7.55
C ILE A 16 36.83 -33.70 -6.64
N ALA A 17 35.74 -34.44 -6.39
CA ALA A 17 35.76 -35.90 -6.36
C ALA A 17 34.46 -36.49 -6.92
N SER A 18 34.63 -37.31 -7.95
CA SER A 18 33.65 -38.10 -8.68
C SER A 18 33.24 -39.39 -7.94
N GLY A 19 31.98 -39.81 -8.08
CA GLY A 19 31.51 -41.15 -7.74
C GLY A 19 30.31 -41.57 -8.60
N ARG A 20 30.48 -42.64 -9.38
CA ARG A 20 29.50 -43.20 -10.32
C ARG A 20 28.56 -44.23 -9.66
N VAL A 21 27.29 -44.17 -10.07
CA VAL A 21 26.37 -45.26 -10.49
C VAL A 21 26.07 -46.40 -9.50
N VAL A 22 24.77 -46.55 -9.14
CA VAL A 22 24.00 -47.81 -9.29
C VAL A 22 22.54 -47.48 -9.57
N THR A 23 22.01 -48.02 -10.67
CA THR A 23 20.59 -48.05 -11.04
C THR A 23 19.92 -49.25 -10.38
N LEU A 24 18.75 -49.09 -9.77
CA LEU A 24 17.81 -50.18 -9.53
C LEU A 24 16.39 -49.63 -9.45
N ALA A 25 15.61 -49.97 -10.47
CA ALA A 25 14.17 -49.74 -10.53
C ALA A 25 13.44 -50.76 -9.64
N SER A 26 12.43 -50.32 -8.90
CA SER A 26 11.39 -51.17 -8.33
C SER A 26 10.15 -50.32 -8.08
N ILE A 27 9.09 -50.62 -8.84
CA ILE A 27 7.73 -50.10 -8.68
C ILE A 27 7.09 -50.82 -7.48
N LEU A 28 6.56 -50.08 -6.51
CA LEU A 28 5.48 -50.57 -5.63
C LEU A 28 4.71 -49.40 -5.01
N THR A 29 3.44 -49.31 -5.39
CA THR A 29 2.36 -48.54 -4.76
C THR A 29 1.95 -49.19 -3.43
N TYR A 30 1.80 -48.41 -2.35
CA TYR A 30 0.65 -48.38 -1.44
C TYR A 30 0.84 -47.34 -0.32
N ALA A 31 -0.29 -46.85 0.18
CA ALA A 31 -0.47 -45.68 1.03
C ALA A 31 -0.13 -45.86 2.53
N ALA A 32 0.17 -44.70 3.12
CA ALA A 32 -0.16 -44.21 4.47
C ALA A 32 0.54 -44.74 5.75
N LEU A 33 0.91 -43.73 6.57
CA LEU A 33 1.19 -43.66 8.01
C LEU A 33 2.62 -43.94 8.50
N GLY A 34 3.25 -42.88 9.00
CA GLY A 34 4.44 -42.93 9.86
C GLY A 34 4.82 -41.53 10.37
N CYS A 35 4.62 -41.29 11.66
CA CYS A 35 5.11 -40.11 12.40
C CYS A 35 6.63 -40.16 12.59
N GLY A 36 7.26 -38.97 12.59
CA GLY A 36 8.47 -38.64 13.34
C GLY A 36 9.79 -38.73 12.56
N ASP A 37 10.34 -37.59 12.16
CA ASP A 37 11.49 -37.01 12.87
C ASP A 37 11.72 -35.53 12.48
N ASP A 38 11.84 -34.72 13.53
CA ASP A 38 12.12 -33.28 13.53
C ASP A 38 13.56 -33.01 13.10
N THR A 39 13.71 -32.40 11.92
CA THR A 39 14.56 -31.22 11.70
C THR A 39 13.93 -30.42 10.57
N SER A 40 12.87 -29.67 10.87
CA SER A 40 12.13 -28.90 9.87
C SER A 40 12.94 -27.70 9.38
N THR A 41 13.48 -27.79 8.16
CA THR A 41 13.55 -26.63 7.27
C THR A 41 12.11 -26.25 6.90
N LYS A 42 11.40 -25.55 7.79
CA LYS A 42 10.27 -24.70 7.36
C LYS A 42 10.94 -23.55 6.58
N GLY A 43 10.99 -23.45 5.26
CA GLY A 43 10.38 -24.15 4.15
C GLY A 43 10.10 -23.04 3.15
N ASN A 44 11.08 -22.59 2.36
CA ASN A 44 10.92 -21.55 1.33
C ASN A 44 10.13 -22.10 0.13
N GLN A 45 8.89 -22.52 0.36
CA GLN A 45 8.05 -23.11 -0.68
C GLN A 45 6.70 -22.42 -0.70
N SER A 46 6.29 -22.02 -1.90
CA SER A 46 4.94 -21.62 -2.22
C SER A 46 3.95 -22.73 -1.86
N THR A 47 2.75 -22.33 -1.49
CA THR A 47 1.64 -23.23 -1.18
C THR A 47 0.40 -22.73 -1.89
N THR A 48 -0.51 -23.64 -2.21
CA THR A 48 -1.89 -23.33 -2.60
C THR A 48 -2.80 -23.88 -1.52
N GLY A 49 -4.00 -23.32 -1.39
CA GLY A 49 -4.89 -23.74 -0.29
C GLY A 49 -6.28 -23.14 -0.30
N GLY A 50 -6.52 -22.13 -1.14
CA GLY A 50 -7.84 -21.56 -1.35
C GLY A 50 -8.69 -22.37 -2.33
N THR A 51 -9.88 -21.86 -2.57
CA THR A 51 -10.79 -22.30 -3.63
C THR A 51 -10.96 -21.20 -4.65
N ARG A 52 -11.18 -21.58 -5.91
CA ARG A 52 -11.56 -20.67 -7.00
C ARG A 52 -13.07 -20.67 -7.10
N ASN A 53 -13.70 -19.73 -6.40
CA ASN A 53 -15.15 -19.60 -6.35
C ASN A 53 -15.58 -18.38 -7.16
N VAL A 54 -16.81 -18.43 -7.67
CA VAL A 54 -17.42 -17.28 -8.34
C VAL A 54 -17.71 -16.22 -7.29
N THR A 55 -17.01 -15.09 -7.35
CA THR A 55 -17.18 -13.93 -6.45
C THR A 55 -17.71 -12.69 -7.18
N CYS A 56 -17.72 -12.70 -8.52
CA CYS A 56 -18.27 -11.63 -9.35
C CYS A 56 -19.00 -12.13 -10.61
N ASP A 57 -19.40 -11.21 -11.48
CA ASP A 57 -20.19 -11.49 -12.68
C ASP A 57 -19.42 -12.38 -13.66
N VAL A 58 -20.02 -13.51 -14.06
CA VAL A 58 -19.43 -14.47 -15.01
C VAL A 58 -19.67 -14.04 -16.46
N GLY A 59 -18.62 -14.01 -17.27
CA GLY A 59 -18.69 -13.74 -18.70
C GLY A 59 -18.61 -15.01 -19.55
N LYS A 60 -17.92 -14.94 -20.69
CA LYS A 60 -17.75 -16.07 -21.63
C LYS A 60 -16.33 -16.62 -21.53
N SER A 61 -16.10 -17.41 -20.49
CA SER A 61 -14.76 -17.93 -20.23
C SER A 61 -14.23 -18.85 -21.35
N PRO A 62 -13.02 -18.58 -21.87
CA PRO A 62 -12.32 -19.48 -22.79
C PRO A 62 -11.56 -20.61 -22.06
N GLY A 63 -11.60 -20.69 -20.73
CA GLY A 63 -10.80 -21.60 -19.90
C GLY A 63 -9.91 -20.83 -18.92
N GLU A 64 -8.74 -21.39 -18.58
CA GLU A 64 -7.74 -20.67 -17.78
C GLU A 64 -7.29 -19.37 -18.48
N VAL A 65 -6.86 -18.39 -17.68
CA VAL A 65 -6.28 -17.13 -18.17
C VAL A 65 -5.22 -17.42 -19.23
N GLN A 66 -5.30 -16.72 -20.34
CA GLN A 66 -4.29 -16.80 -21.39
C GLN A 66 -3.06 -15.98 -21.01
N ALA A 67 -1.89 -16.36 -21.52
CA ALA A 67 -0.65 -15.64 -21.22
C ALA A 67 -0.76 -14.17 -21.67
N PRO A 68 -0.41 -13.19 -20.81
CA PRO A 68 -0.36 -11.80 -21.21
C PRO A 68 0.56 -11.62 -22.43
N GLU A 69 0.03 -11.02 -23.49
CA GLU A 69 0.74 -10.77 -24.74
C GLU A 69 1.31 -9.35 -24.70
N TYR A 70 2.64 -9.24 -24.79
CA TYR A 70 3.29 -7.93 -24.88
C TYR A 70 2.76 -7.16 -26.09
N ARG A 71 2.24 -5.95 -25.84
CA ARG A 71 1.66 -5.06 -26.84
C ARG A 71 2.65 -3.97 -27.24
N MET A 72 3.14 -3.20 -26.28
CA MET A 72 4.03 -2.07 -26.52
C MET A 72 4.79 -1.65 -25.25
N THR A 73 5.86 -0.87 -25.46
CA THR A 73 6.55 -0.12 -24.41
C THR A 73 6.37 1.36 -24.71
N LEU A 74 5.94 2.12 -23.71
CA LEU A 74 5.93 3.58 -23.73
C LEU A 74 7.21 4.09 -23.08
N PRO A 75 8.12 4.72 -23.84
CA PRO A 75 9.34 5.28 -23.27
C PRO A 75 8.98 6.31 -22.21
N GLY A 76 9.57 6.17 -21.04
CA GLY A 76 9.27 7.02 -19.90
C GLY A 76 10.49 7.24 -19.01
N GLN A 77 10.27 8.01 -17.97
CA GLN A 77 11.26 8.24 -16.93
C GLN A 77 11.23 7.06 -15.93
N THR A 78 12.12 7.08 -14.94
CA THR A 78 12.06 6.14 -13.82
C THR A 78 10.75 6.30 -13.05
N SER A 79 9.98 5.21 -12.92
CA SER A 79 8.80 5.19 -12.06
C SER A 79 9.15 4.82 -10.63
N TRP A 80 8.37 5.35 -9.68
CA TRP A 80 8.37 4.99 -8.27
C TRP A 80 7.07 4.27 -7.94
N PHE A 81 6.41 4.55 -6.81
CA PHE A 81 5.22 3.80 -6.40
C PHE A 81 3.92 4.36 -7.01
N ALA A 82 4.01 5.22 -8.02
CA ALA A 82 2.87 5.85 -8.66
C ALA A 82 2.28 4.94 -9.74
N SER A 83 1.19 4.24 -9.40
CA SER A 83 0.44 3.37 -10.34
C SER A 83 -0.17 4.17 -11.49
N PRO A 84 -0.22 3.62 -12.72
CA PRO A 84 -0.94 4.24 -13.83
C PRO A 84 -2.46 4.14 -13.63
N VAL A 85 -3.20 4.91 -14.44
CA VAL A 85 -4.67 4.93 -14.49
C VAL A 85 -5.12 4.93 -15.94
N VAL A 86 -6.17 4.16 -16.26
CA VAL A 86 -6.85 4.21 -17.56
C VAL A 86 -8.26 4.72 -17.36
N ARG A 87 -8.63 5.77 -18.10
CA ARG A 87 -9.92 6.44 -17.97
C ARG A 87 -10.26 7.22 -19.23
N ASP A 88 -11.55 7.27 -19.57
CA ASP A 88 -12.09 8.21 -20.57
C ASP A 88 -12.13 9.61 -19.92
N LEU A 89 -11.22 10.49 -20.33
CA LEU A 89 -11.06 11.81 -19.72
C LEU A 89 -12.00 12.86 -20.30
N ASP A 90 -12.51 12.68 -21.52
CA ASP A 90 -13.35 13.67 -22.22
C ASP A 90 -14.76 13.19 -22.61
N GLY A 91 -15.11 11.95 -22.25
CA GLY A 91 -16.42 11.34 -22.49
C GLY A 91 -16.66 10.95 -23.94
N ASP A 92 -15.59 10.79 -24.75
CA ASP A 92 -15.71 10.40 -26.16
C ASP A 92 -15.85 8.88 -26.39
N GLY A 93 -15.75 8.09 -25.32
CA GLY A 93 -15.82 6.63 -25.33
C GLY A 93 -14.48 5.95 -25.59
N GLN A 94 -13.42 6.71 -25.90
CA GLN A 94 -12.05 6.23 -25.92
C GLN A 94 -11.40 6.51 -24.57
N ARG A 95 -10.49 5.65 -24.15
CA ARG A 95 -9.79 5.81 -22.87
C ARG A 95 -8.37 6.28 -23.10
N GLU A 96 -7.95 7.18 -22.23
CA GLU A 96 -6.56 7.60 -22.11
C GLU A 96 -5.84 6.82 -21.02
N LEU A 97 -4.54 6.63 -21.21
CA LEU A 97 -3.62 6.11 -20.20
C LEU A 97 -2.86 7.26 -19.57
N ILE A 98 -2.95 7.38 -18.24
CA ILE A 98 -2.27 8.39 -17.43
C ILE A 98 -1.17 7.69 -16.63
N ALA A 99 0.08 8.15 -16.81
CA ALA A 99 1.24 7.59 -16.14
C ALA A 99 2.09 8.69 -15.51
N ALA A 100 2.40 8.54 -14.22
CA ALA A 100 3.16 9.52 -13.45
C ALA A 100 4.59 9.03 -13.18
N TYR A 101 5.57 9.92 -13.34
CA TYR A 101 6.99 9.65 -13.12
C TYR A 101 7.66 10.81 -12.38
N TYR A 102 8.33 11.74 -13.07
CA TYR A 102 8.69 13.07 -12.59
C TYR A 102 7.75 14.11 -13.21
N SER A 103 7.36 13.89 -14.47
CA SER A 103 6.17 14.48 -15.10
C SER A 103 5.01 13.49 -15.09
N VAL A 104 3.79 13.96 -15.37
CA VAL A 104 2.63 13.12 -15.67
C VAL A 104 2.33 13.18 -17.16
N PHE A 105 2.22 12.02 -17.80
CA PHE A 105 1.92 11.90 -19.23
C PHE A 105 0.53 11.33 -19.43
N VAL A 106 -0.15 11.80 -20.48
CA VAL A 106 -1.42 11.27 -20.96
C VAL A 106 -1.20 10.72 -22.36
N TYR A 107 -1.53 9.45 -22.59
CA TYR A 107 -1.36 8.75 -23.86
C TYR A 107 -2.71 8.30 -24.43
N ASP A 108 -2.80 8.24 -25.76
CA ASP A 108 -3.88 7.52 -26.45
C ASP A 108 -3.66 5.99 -26.43
N SER A 109 -4.62 5.26 -26.97
CA SER A 109 -4.59 3.79 -26.98
C SER A 109 -3.59 3.15 -27.96
N GLN A 110 -2.93 3.97 -28.79
CA GLN A 110 -1.81 3.59 -29.64
C GLN A 110 -0.46 3.96 -29.01
N GLY A 111 -0.46 4.57 -27.82
CA GLY A 111 0.75 4.99 -27.12
C GLY A 111 1.30 6.33 -27.59
N ASN A 112 0.55 7.13 -28.35
CA ASN A 112 0.97 8.49 -28.68
C ASN A 112 0.71 9.38 -27.47
N GLU A 113 1.70 10.20 -27.11
CA GLU A 113 1.55 11.22 -26.08
C GLU A 113 0.60 12.31 -26.55
N LEU A 114 -0.46 12.55 -25.77
CA LEU A 114 -1.44 13.61 -25.98
C LEU A 114 -1.06 14.88 -25.21
N ALA A 115 -0.58 14.72 -23.98
CA ALA A 115 -0.18 15.83 -23.12
C ALA A 115 0.85 15.40 -22.06
N GLU A 116 1.60 16.39 -21.58
CA GLU A 116 2.51 16.30 -20.44
C GLU A 116 2.14 17.38 -19.41
N ALA A 117 2.06 17.01 -18.13
CA ALA A 117 2.12 17.93 -17.00
C ALA A 117 3.49 17.83 -16.34
N ASP A 118 4.27 18.89 -16.50
CA ASP A 118 5.67 19.02 -16.07
C ASP A 118 5.83 19.94 -14.84
N GLY A 119 4.74 20.18 -14.11
CA GLY A 119 4.76 21.00 -12.89
C GLY A 119 5.53 20.33 -11.75
N GLY A 120 6.41 21.10 -11.10
CA GLY A 120 7.24 20.67 -9.97
C GLY A 120 8.65 20.22 -10.37
N ASP A 121 9.53 20.06 -9.38
CA ASP A 121 10.95 19.72 -9.58
C ASP A 121 11.33 18.32 -9.03
N GLY A 122 10.36 17.58 -8.49
CA GLY A 122 10.55 16.30 -7.81
C GLY A 122 9.99 15.10 -8.55
N ARG A 123 10.29 13.91 -8.05
CA ARG A 123 9.59 12.68 -8.49
C ARG A 123 8.16 12.68 -7.96
N VAL A 124 7.27 12.03 -8.70
CA VAL A 124 5.95 11.62 -8.26
C VAL A 124 6.08 10.25 -7.59
N TYR A 125 5.96 10.23 -6.27
CA TYR A 125 6.09 9.00 -5.49
C TYR A 125 4.74 8.33 -5.25
N ALA A 126 3.73 9.11 -4.83
CA ALA A 126 2.40 8.59 -4.54
C ALA A 126 1.59 8.38 -5.83
N PRO A 127 0.72 7.35 -5.89
CA PRO A 127 -0.28 7.23 -6.93
C PRO A 127 -1.11 8.52 -7.10
N HIS A 128 -1.11 9.05 -8.32
CA HIS A 128 -1.85 10.25 -8.69
C HIS A 128 -3.37 10.02 -8.68
N ILE A 129 -4.14 11.08 -8.52
CA ILE A 129 -5.61 11.06 -8.54
C ILE A 129 -6.10 11.48 -9.93
N VAL A 130 -7.07 10.74 -10.47
CA VAL A 130 -7.77 11.11 -11.71
C VAL A 130 -9.26 11.10 -11.40
N ALA A 131 -9.84 12.27 -11.13
CA ALA A 131 -11.21 12.42 -10.65
C ALA A 131 -11.79 13.78 -11.04
N ASP A 132 -13.11 13.88 -11.17
CA ASP A 132 -13.80 15.18 -11.25
C ASP A 132 -13.96 15.70 -9.82
N LEU A 133 -13.18 16.71 -9.44
CA LEU A 133 -13.10 17.16 -8.04
C LEU A 133 -14.30 18.00 -7.62
N GLU A 134 -14.93 18.71 -8.56
CA GLU A 134 -16.06 19.61 -8.30
C GLU A 134 -17.40 19.13 -8.88
N ASN A 135 -17.43 17.93 -9.43
CA ASN A 135 -18.60 17.36 -10.09
C ASN A 135 -19.15 18.30 -11.19
N ASP A 136 -18.25 18.94 -11.95
CA ASP A 136 -18.57 19.87 -13.03
C ASP A 136 -18.50 19.23 -14.43
N GLY A 137 -18.13 17.95 -14.49
CA GLY A 137 -17.97 17.14 -15.68
C GLY A 137 -16.58 17.23 -16.31
N ILE A 138 -15.63 17.94 -15.70
CA ILE A 138 -14.23 18.00 -16.13
C ILE A 138 -13.40 17.11 -15.21
N VAL A 139 -12.63 16.19 -15.81
CA VAL A 139 -11.72 15.35 -15.04
C VAL A 139 -10.45 16.13 -14.71
N ASP A 140 -10.06 16.09 -13.44
CA ASP A 140 -8.79 16.60 -12.93
C ASP A 140 -7.76 15.48 -12.75
N ILE A 141 -6.49 15.83 -12.90
CA ILE A 141 -5.32 15.02 -12.57
C ILE A 141 -4.55 15.71 -11.45
N VAL A 142 -4.42 15.05 -10.30
CA VAL A 142 -3.72 15.58 -9.11
C VAL A 142 -2.53 14.71 -8.76
N TYR A 143 -1.37 15.33 -8.55
CA TYR A 143 -0.15 14.61 -8.17
C TYR A 143 0.76 15.45 -7.26
N GLY A 144 1.58 14.76 -6.46
CA GLY A 144 2.58 15.39 -5.60
C GLY A 144 3.95 15.37 -6.27
N SER A 145 4.66 16.49 -6.25
CA SER A 145 6.03 16.62 -6.75
C SER A 145 6.86 17.40 -5.72
N ASP A 146 7.80 16.69 -5.08
CA ASP A 146 8.52 17.18 -3.90
C ASP A 146 7.55 17.67 -2.82
N HIS A 147 7.57 18.96 -2.47
CA HIS A 147 6.72 19.56 -1.44
C HIS A 147 5.48 20.28 -1.98
N GLU A 148 5.26 20.22 -3.30
CA GLU A 148 4.11 20.79 -3.97
C GLU A 148 3.11 19.72 -4.40
N VAL A 149 1.85 20.09 -4.40
CA VAL A 149 0.76 19.30 -4.96
C VAL A 149 0.21 20.11 -6.13
N TRP A 150 0.06 19.46 -7.27
CA TRP A 150 -0.39 20.05 -8.53
C TRP A 150 -1.73 19.43 -8.92
N ALA A 151 -2.63 20.25 -9.47
CA ALA A 151 -3.85 19.79 -10.10
C ALA A 151 -3.99 20.40 -11.50
N TYR A 152 -4.38 19.59 -12.47
CA TYR A 152 -4.61 19.97 -13.85
C TYR A 152 -6.01 19.55 -14.28
N GLU A 153 -6.70 20.42 -15.00
CA GLU A 153 -7.96 20.10 -15.66
C GLU A 153 -7.69 19.55 -17.06
N TRP A 154 -8.42 18.51 -17.45
CA TRP A 154 -8.42 18.00 -18.82
C TRP A 154 -9.50 18.69 -19.66
N LYS A 155 -9.09 19.54 -20.60
CA LYS A 155 -10.01 20.30 -21.48
C LYS A 155 -9.51 20.26 -22.91
N ASN A 156 -10.37 19.89 -23.85
CA ASN A 156 -10.07 19.86 -25.29
C ASN A 156 -8.77 19.08 -25.61
N LYS A 157 -8.58 17.91 -24.97
CA LYS A 157 -7.38 17.07 -25.09
C LYS A 157 -6.07 17.78 -24.71
N THR A 158 -6.14 18.71 -23.77
CA THR A 158 -4.98 19.42 -23.22
C THR A 158 -5.09 19.54 -21.70
N LEU A 159 -3.93 19.54 -21.03
CA LEU A 159 -3.83 19.80 -19.60
C LEU A 159 -3.66 21.30 -19.33
N SER A 160 -4.47 21.84 -18.43
CA SER A 160 -4.30 23.20 -17.92
C SER A 160 -4.26 23.21 -16.41
N VAL A 161 -3.26 23.89 -15.82
CA VAL A 161 -3.16 24.03 -14.36
C VAL A 161 -4.47 24.60 -13.81
N LYS A 162 -5.06 23.87 -12.86
CA LYS A 162 -6.32 24.23 -12.22
C LYS A 162 -6.15 25.50 -11.40
N ALA A 163 -7.16 26.37 -11.40
CA ALA A 163 -7.09 27.63 -10.67
C ALA A 163 -6.90 27.40 -9.16
N GLY A 164 -5.90 28.06 -8.57
CA GLY A 164 -5.55 27.92 -7.15
C GLY A 164 -4.38 26.98 -6.87
N TRP A 165 -3.94 26.21 -7.87
CA TRP A 165 -2.81 25.29 -7.78
C TRP A 165 -1.52 25.89 -8.39
N PRO A 166 -0.32 25.43 -7.99
CA PRO A 166 -0.05 24.39 -6.99
C PRO A 166 -0.30 24.81 -5.54
N ALA A 167 -0.53 23.82 -4.67
CA ALA A 167 -0.57 23.98 -3.23
C ALA A 167 0.74 23.51 -2.59
N SER A 168 1.21 24.19 -1.55
CA SER A 168 2.45 23.83 -0.85
C SER A 168 2.17 23.09 0.45
N THR A 169 2.98 22.07 0.73
CA THR A 169 3.00 21.34 2.02
C THR A 169 4.16 21.78 2.93
N THR A 170 4.86 22.87 2.57
CA THR A 170 5.95 23.42 3.38
C THR A 170 5.44 23.91 4.73
N THR A 171 5.97 23.31 5.80
CA THR A 171 5.62 23.62 7.19
C THR A 171 6.89 23.61 8.04
N GLY A 172 6.92 24.39 9.13
CA GLY A 172 8.12 24.49 9.99
C GLY A 172 9.40 24.94 9.28
N ASN A 173 9.29 25.70 8.18
CA ASN A 173 10.39 26.05 7.26
C ASN A 173 11.12 24.84 6.64
N ASN A 174 10.45 23.69 6.58
CA ASN A 174 10.92 22.50 5.89
C ASN A 174 9.98 22.19 4.72
N PRO A 175 10.50 21.98 3.50
CA PRO A 175 9.74 21.48 2.35
C PRO A 175 9.79 19.94 2.30
N PRO A 176 8.84 19.21 2.91
CA PRO A 176 8.86 17.74 2.93
C PRO A 176 8.36 17.15 1.62
N GLU A 177 8.83 15.95 1.26
CA GLU A 177 8.36 15.24 0.07
C GLU A 177 6.95 14.66 0.31
N VAL A 178 6.06 14.75 -0.68
CA VAL A 178 4.75 14.10 -0.69
C VAL A 178 4.90 12.60 -0.98
N ARG A 179 4.39 11.77 -0.07
CA ARG A 179 4.55 10.29 -0.10
C ARG A 179 3.27 9.48 -0.01
N GLY A 180 2.15 10.12 0.23
CA GLY A 180 0.82 9.50 0.18
C GLY A 180 -0.22 10.52 -0.27
N MET A 181 -1.20 10.07 -1.05
CA MET A 181 -2.27 10.91 -1.58
C MET A 181 -3.55 10.10 -1.76
N ALA A 182 -4.66 10.60 -1.23
CA ALA A 182 -6.01 10.08 -1.42
C ALA A 182 -6.96 11.24 -1.75
N ALA A 183 -8.13 10.93 -2.32
CA ALA A 183 -9.18 11.89 -2.54
C ALA A 183 -10.57 11.29 -2.26
N GLY A 184 -11.43 12.08 -1.63
CA GLY A 184 -12.78 11.68 -1.21
C GLY A 184 -13.59 12.88 -0.75
N ASP A 185 -14.92 12.77 -0.82
CA ASP A 185 -15.85 13.73 -0.23
C ASP A 185 -15.89 13.48 1.29
N ILE A 186 -15.00 14.13 2.03
CA ILE A 186 -14.80 13.81 3.45
C ILE A 186 -15.86 14.45 4.34
N ASP A 187 -16.49 15.53 3.90
CA ASP A 187 -17.52 16.25 4.68
C ASP A 187 -18.96 16.04 4.17
N GLY A 188 -19.14 15.42 3.00
CA GLY A 188 -20.43 15.08 2.41
C GLY A 188 -21.05 16.21 1.59
N ASP A 189 -20.26 17.18 1.12
CA ASP A 189 -20.74 18.32 0.33
C ASP A 189 -20.85 18.05 -1.19
N GLY A 190 -20.40 16.87 -1.63
CA GLY A 190 -20.42 16.41 -3.02
C GLY A 190 -19.18 16.80 -3.82
N MET A 191 -18.20 17.48 -3.21
CA MET A 191 -16.90 17.80 -3.79
C MET A 191 -15.82 16.91 -3.16
N LEU A 192 -14.73 16.66 -3.89
CA LEU A 192 -13.63 15.84 -3.38
C LEU A 192 -12.56 16.71 -2.72
N GLU A 193 -12.20 16.38 -1.48
CA GLU A 193 -10.97 16.81 -0.85
C GLU A 193 -9.79 15.93 -1.28
N ILE A 194 -8.60 16.53 -1.33
CA ILE A 194 -7.33 15.86 -1.59
C ILE A 194 -6.54 15.80 -0.29
N VAL A 195 -6.34 14.60 0.22
CA VAL A 195 -5.58 14.35 1.45
C VAL A 195 -4.17 13.92 1.10
N VAL A 196 -3.18 14.57 1.69
CA VAL A 196 -1.75 14.39 1.40
C VAL A 196 -0.95 14.17 2.66
N THR A 197 -0.04 13.19 2.62
CA THR A 197 0.92 12.90 3.70
C THR A 197 2.36 13.10 3.24
N THR A 198 3.20 13.64 4.12
CA THR A 198 4.57 14.09 3.76
C THR A 198 5.66 13.51 4.65
N THR A 199 6.91 13.59 4.21
CA THR A 199 8.11 13.20 4.98
C THR A 199 8.51 14.21 6.07
N GLN A 200 7.57 15.00 6.60
CA GLN A 200 7.87 16.05 7.58
C GLN A 200 8.35 15.46 8.91
N THR A 201 9.53 15.92 9.36
CA THR A 201 10.18 15.49 10.61
C THR A 201 10.42 16.65 11.58
N VAL A 202 10.12 17.90 11.18
CA VAL A 202 10.06 19.03 12.10
C VAL A 202 8.95 18.79 13.12
N SER A 203 9.22 19.09 14.39
CA SER A 203 8.27 18.92 15.48
C SER A 203 7.00 19.76 15.25
N ALA A 204 5.87 19.33 15.80
CA ALA A 204 4.65 20.12 15.74
C ALA A 204 4.83 21.46 16.49
N ALA A 205 5.58 21.44 17.60
CA ALA A 205 5.95 22.62 18.37
C ALA A 205 6.68 23.69 17.53
N ASP A 206 7.51 23.25 16.57
CA ASP A 206 8.21 24.13 15.61
C ASP A 206 7.40 24.38 14.32
N GLY A 207 6.15 23.90 14.28
CA GLY A 207 5.19 24.12 13.21
C GLY A 207 5.29 23.13 12.05
N GLY A 208 5.87 21.94 12.25
CA GLY A 208 5.89 20.87 11.26
C GLY A 208 4.61 20.04 11.27
N SER A 209 3.90 20.02 10.14
CA SER A 209 2.68 19.21 9.94
C SER A 209 2.89 18.20 8.81
N GLN A 210 2.28 17.03 8.96
CA GLN A 210 2.50 15.87 8.09
C GLN A 210 1.30 15.58 7.20
N VAL A 211 0.08 15.90 7.67
CA VAL A 211 -1.18 15.55 6.99
C VAL A 211 -1.92 16.82 6.58
N PHE A 212 -2.30 16.90 5.31
CA PHE A 212 -2.98 18.04 4.72
C PHE A 212 -4.27 17.55 4.07
N ALA A 213 -5.34 18.33 4.16
CA ALA A 213 -6.51 18.17 3.31
C ALA A 213 -6.70 19.47 2.54
N PHE A 214 -6.73 19.37 1.21
CA PHE A 214 -6.96 20.49 0.31
C PHE A 214 -8.32 20.34 -0.34
N ARG A 215 -9.01 21.45 -0.53
CA ARG A 215 -10.17 21.53 -1.41
C ARG A 215 -9.73 21.54 -2.87
N SER A 216 -10.70 21.34 -3.75
CA SER A 216 -10.50 21.40 -5.20
C SER A 216 -9.86 22.72 -5.70
N ASP A 217 -10.00 23.82 -4.95
CA ASP A 217 -9.42 25.14 -5.28
C ASP A 217 -7.99 25.35 -4.71
N GLY A 218 -7.35 24.30 -4.20
CA GLY A 218 -5.98 24.30 -3.67
C GLY A 218 -5.83 24.91 -2.28
N LYS A 219 -6.92 25.40 -1.66
CA LYS A 219 -6.89 25.88 -0.27
C LYS A 219 -7.04 24.71 0.71
N LEU A 220 -6.51 24.88 1.92
CA LEU A 220 -6.76 23.93 3.00
C LEU A 220 -8.25 23.81 3.28
N HIS A 221 -8.72 22.57 3.43
CA HIS A 221 -10.10 22.26 3.79
C HIS A 221 -10.42 22.79 5.19
N GLN A 222 -11.63 23.32 5.34
CA GLN A 222 -12.10 23.98 6.54
C GLN A 222 -13.62 23.81 6.62
N PRO A 223 -14.12 22.81 7.37
CA PRO A 223 -15.54 22.60 7.54
C PRO A 223 -16.25 23.83 8.09
N ALA A 224 -17.53 23.98 7.71
CA ALA A 224 -18.38 25.03 8.23
C ALA A 224 -18.72 24.79 9.71
N GLY A 225 -18.85 25.87 10.49
CA GLY A 225 -19.36 25.80 11.86
C GLY A 225 -18.33 25.54 12.96
N ILE A 226 -17.07 25.21 12.61
CA ILE A 226 -15.98 25.10 13.59
C ILE A 226 -15.17 26.41 13.72
N GLY A 227 -14.63 26.66 14.91
CA GLY A 227 -13.89 27.88 15.25
C GLY A 227 -12.36 27.74 15.24
N PHE A 228 -11.85 26.54 14.98
CA PHE A 228 -10.42 26.22 14.92
C PHE A 228 -10.00 25.89 13.47
N ALA A 229 -8.70 25.88 13.21
CA ALA A 229 -8.17 25.51 11.90
C ALA A 229 -8.15 23.99 11.76
N ALA A 230 -8.89 23.46 10.79
CA ALA A 230 -9.06 22.01 10.62
C ALA A 230 -7.80 21.32 10.09
N TRP A 231 -7.11 21.96 9.14
CA TRP A 231 -5.94 21.39 8.47
C TRP A 231 -4.84 22.45 8.30
N PRO A 232 -3.55 22.07 8.23
CA PRO A 232 -3.01 20.71 8.32
C PRO A 232 -2.89 20.18 9.76
N ARG A 233 -2.54 18.90 9.89
CA ARG A 233 -2.45 18.17 11.16
C ARG A 233 -1.06 17.68 11.57
N TYR A 234 -1.01 17.57 12.89
CA TYR A 234 0.03 17.98 13.84
C TYR A 234 0.33 19.47 13.79
N ASN A 235 -0.60 20.27 14.34
CA ASN A 235 -0.42 21.69 14.61
C ASN A 235 -0.03 21.96 16.08
N SER A 236 0.59 23.10 16.37
CA SER A 236 0.98 23.51 17.73
C SER A 236 -0.04 24.39 18.45
N LYS A 237 -1.28 24.45 17.96
CA LYS A 237 -2.31 25.32 18.56
C LYS A 237 -2.95 24.64 19.77
N THR A 238 -3.46 25.44 20.69
CA THR A 238 -4.20 24.99 21.87
C THR A 238 -5.68 25.32 21.74
N GLY A 239 -6.52 24.57 22.45
CA GLY A 239 -7.95 24.79 22.54
C GLY A 239 -8.73 23.83 21.64
N PRO A 240 -10.07 23.87 21.69
CA PRO A 240 -10.93 22.87 21.07
C PRO A 240 -10.51 22.53 19.64
N GLY A 241 -10.34 21.23 19.39
CA GLY A 241 -9.99 20.67 18.10
C GLY A 241 -8.55 20.88 17.63
N ASN A 242 -7.63 21.38 18.46
CA ASN A 242 -6.21 21.50 18.12
C ASN A 242 -5.37 20.41 18.80
N ASP A 243 -4.14 20.21 18.31
CA ASP A 243 -3.36 19.02 18.67
C ASP A 243 -2.50 19.22 19.93
N ALA A 244 -2.16 20.45 20.32
CA ALA A 244 -1.24 20.66 21.45
C ALA A 244 -1.82 20.22 22.81
N ASP A 245 -3.12 20.39 23.02
CA ASP A 245 -3.84 19.93 24.22
C ASP A 245 -4.42 18.53 24.05
N ARG A 246 -4.80 18.14 22.82
CA ARG A 246 -5.37 16.82 22.55
C ARG A 246 -4.32 15.71 22.52
N ASN A 247 -3.18 15.95 21.88
CA ASN A 247 -2.13 14.93 21.71
C ASN A 247 -1.14 14.85 22.89
N GLY A 248 -1.22 15.79 23.85
CA GLY A 248 -0.62 15.70 25.20
C GLY A 248 0.66 14.85 25.31
N MET A 249 0.55 13.66 25.91
CA MET A 249 1.62 12.64 25.89
C MET A 249 1.76 12.05 24.47
N GLY A 250 2.57 12.71 23.65
CA GLY A 250 3.20 12.13 22.48
C GLY A 250 2.27 11.64 21.38
N HIS A 251 2.13 12.46 20.34
CA HIS A 251 2.34 12.09 18.94
C HIS A 251 2.24 13.38 18.13
N GLU A 252 3.34 13.75 17.49
CA GLU A 252 3.47 14.98 16.69
C GLU A 252 3.69 14.64 15.20
N GLY A 253 3.35 13.41 14.80
CA GLY A 253 3.80 12.81 13.54
C GLY A 253 5.32 12.62 13.50
N TYR A 254 5.79 11.76 12.61
CA TYR A 254 7.19 11.72 12.21
C TYR A 254 7.30 11.06 10.84
N GLY A 255 7.18 11.85 9.77
CA GLY A 255 7.30 11.42 8.38
C GLY A 255 6.36 10.29 7.92
N CYS A 256 5.81 10.42 6.72
CA CYS A 256 5.03 9.37 6.05
C CYS A 256 5.83 8.89 4.84
N TYR A 257 6.11 7.59 4.69
CA TYR A 257 7.07 7.11 3.66
C TYR A 257 6.58 5.99 2.73
N GLY A 258 5.46 5.29 3.01
CA GLY A 258 4.99 4.17 2.19
C GLY A 258 3.50 4.21 1.84
N LEU A 259 3.06 5.26 1.15
CA LEU A 259 1.65 5.44 0.71
C LEU A 259 0.67 5.60 1.89
N ASN A 260 1.14 6.20 2.99
CA ASN A 260 0.56 6.14 4.33
C ASN A 260 -0.73 6.96 4.56
N VAL A 261 -1.69 6.91 3.64
CA VAL A 261 -3.00 7.55 3.80
C VAL A 261 -4.12 6.69 3.23
N ALA A 262 -5.25 6.67 3.92
CA ALA A 262 -6.54 6.20 3.41
C ALA A 262 -7.68 7.06 3.94
N ILE A 263 -8.76 7.11 3.18
CA ILE A 263 -10.02 7.77 3.54
C ILE A 263 -11.09 6.69 3.63
N GLY A 264 -11.85 6.67 4.72
CA GLY A 264 -12.97 5.75 4.86
C GLY A 264 -13.66 5.89 6.21
N ASN A 265 -14.95 5.58 6.20
CA ASN A 265 -15.78 5.66 7.39
C ASN A 265 -15.43 4.53 8.37
N ILE A 266 -15.11 4.88 9.61
CA ILE A 266 -14.80 3.98 10.72
C ILE A 266 -15.66 4.30 11.95
N ASP A 267 -16.71 5.11 11.82
CA ASP A 267 -17.66 5.38 12.88
C ASP A 267 -19.12 5.39 12.38
N ASP A 268 -20.04 6.10 13.06
CA ASP A 268 -21.48 5.98 12.80
C ASP A 268 -22.08 7.21 12.09
N ASP A 269 -21.27 8.22 11.78
CA ASP A 269 -21.71 9.39 11.04
C ASP A 269 -21.43 9.24 9.53
N PRO A 270 -21.95 10.12 8.65
CA PRO A 270 -21.75 9.99 7.20
C PRO A 270 -20.45 10.62 6.68
N GLN A 271 -19.71 11.35 7.53
CA GLN A 271 -18.43 11.91 7.16
C GLN A 271 -17.39 10.78 7.01
N LEU A 272 -16.27 11.08 6.34
CA LEU A 272 -15.20 10.10 6.15
C LEU A 272 -13.97 10.49 6.95
N GLU A 273 -13.43 9.51 7.66
CA GLU A 273 -12.24 9.68 8.46
C GLU A 273 -10.98 9.54 7.61
N ILE A 274 -9.91 10.17 8.08
CA ILE A 274 -8.58 10.12 7.48
C ILE A 274 -7.66 9.31 8.37
N LEU A 275 -7.14 8.22 7.80
CA LEU A 275 -6.20 7.33 8.45
C LEU A 275 -4.80 7.60 7.92
N ALA A 276 -3.83 7.75 8.84
CA ALA A 276 -2.44 7.96 8.46
C ALA A 276 -1.47 7.18 9.35
N THR A 277 -0.37 6.76 8.74
CA THR A 277 0.74 6.04 9.41
C THR A 277 2.06 6.76 9.22
N TYR A 278 3.00 6.53 10.14
CA TYR A 278 4.20 7.36 10.28
C TYR A 278 5.45 6.51 10.45
N ASP A 279 6.62 7.11 10.28
CA ASP A 279 7.92 6.54 10.62
C ASP A 279 8.14 6.53 12.14
N ASN A 280 7.18 5.93 12.84
CA ASN A 280 7.17 5.72 14.28
C ASN A 280 6.20 4.56 14.60
N HIS A 281 5.85 4.41 15.87
CA HIS A 281 5.07 3.27 16.37
C HIS A 281 3.55 3.50 16.41
N HIS A 282 3.06 4.50 15.69
CA HIS A 282 1.68 4.98 15.78
C HIS A 282 0.95 4.92 14.43
N ILE A 283 -0.35 4.69 14.53
CA ILE A 283 -1.36 4.90 13.49
C ILE A 283 -2.35 5.93 14.04
N GLN A 284 -2.79 6.87 13.22
CA GLN A 284 -3.71 7.92 13.62
C GLN A 284 -4.97 7.90 12.78
N ALA A 285 -6.10 8.17 13.43
CA ALA A 285 -7.37 8.44 12.79
C ALA A 285 -7.77 9.88 13.11
N PHE A 286 -8.17 10.63 12.08
CA PHE A 286 -8.74 11.95 12.18
C PHE A 286 -10.16 11.94 11.66
N ASP A 287 -11.04 12.65 12.36
CA ASP A 287 -12.34 13.06 11.86
C ASP A 287 -12.14 14.01 10.65
N HIS A 288 -13.17 14.25 9.85
CA HIS A 288 -13.13 15.06 8.63
C HIS A 288 -12.64 16.51 8.90
N ASP A 289 -12.87 17.00 10.12
CA ASP A 289 -12.44 18.31 10.61
C ASP A 289 -11.01 18.34 11.19
N GLY A 290 -10.30 17.22 11.06
CA GLY A 290 -8.93 17.02 11.52
C GLY A 290 -8.80 16.76 13.01
N VAL A 291 -9.90 16.63 13.76
CA VAL A 291 -9.82 16.23 15.18
C VAL A 291 -9.40 14.77 15.28
N ALA A 292 -8.32 14.50 16.02
CA ALA A 292 -7.87 13.13 16.28
C ALA A 292 -8.99 12.31 16.95
N ILE A 293 -9.22 11.07 16.56
CA ILE A 293 -10.30 10.25 17.14
C ILE A 293 -9.84 9.61 18.45
N ASP A 294 -10.72 9.58 19.46
CA ASP A 294 -10.46 8.90 20.72
C ASP A 294 -10.37 7.38 20.52
N ALA A 295 -9.35 6.74 21.09
CA ALA A 295 -9.33 5.29 21.24
C ALA A 295 -10.32 4.85 22.33
N ALA A 296 -10.56 3.55 22.53
CA ALA A 296 -11.49 3.06 23.54
C ALA A 296 -11.17 3.63 24.95
N PRO A 297 -12.16 3.84 25.84
CA PRO A 297 -11.90 4.27 27.22
C PRO A 297 -10.98 3.34 28.02
N TYR A 298 -10.73 2.13 27.49
CA TYR A 298 -9.73 1.18 27.96
C TYR A 298 -8.30 1.74 27.92
N PHE A 299 -7.97 2.59 26.94
CA PHE A 299 -6.63 3.15 26.75
C PHE A 299 -6.52 4.49 27.44
N THR A 300 -5.78 4.51 28.55
CA THR A 300 -5.52 5.68 29.37
C THR A 300 -4.04 5.87 29.65
N ASN A 301 -3.66 7.11 29.90
CA ASN A 301 -2.28 7.48 30.10
C ASN A 301 -1.76 7.10 31.48
N ARG A 302 -0.55 6.53 31.52
CA ARG A 302 0.16 6.14 32.75
C ARG A 302 1.13 7.22 33.28
N ALA A 303 1.52 8.19 32.46
CA ALA A 303 2.46 9.24 32.89
C ALA A 303 1.80 10.17 33.91
N ASN A 304 2.57 10.59 34.92
CA ASN A 304 2.06 11.38 36.05
C ASN A 304 1.37 12.68 35.61
N GLU A 305 1.85 13.30 34.53
CA GLU A 305 1.31 14.56 34.02
C GLU A 305 -0.08 14.39 33.37
N TRP A 306 -0.40 13.17 32.93
CA TRP A 306 -1.58 12.84 32.13
C TRP A 306 -2.41 11.70 32.73
N ASP A 307 -2.13 11.32 33.98
CA ASP A 307 -2.64 10.12 34.63
C ASP A 307 -4.16 9.93 34.44
N GLY A 308 -4.55 8.79 33.90
CA GLY A 308 -5.94 8.41 33.65
C GLY A 308 -6.63 9.12 32.49
N GLN A 309 -5.96 10.04 31.77
CA GLN A 309 -6.55 10.67 30.59
C GLN A 309 -6.66 9.66 29.44
N ARG A 310 -7.80 9.70 28.73
CA ARG A 310 -8.06 8.85 27.57
C ARG A 310 -7.12 9.20 26.43
N LEU A 311 -6.61 8.18 25.74
CA LEU A 311 -5.73 8.32 24.59
C LEU A 311 -6.55 8.38 23.29
N THR A 312 -6.03 9.11 22.30
CA THR A 312 -6.45 9.02 20.88
C THR A 312 -5.71 7.88 20.17
N TRP A 313 -6.16 7.51 18.97
CA TRP A 313 -5.56 6.42 18.16
C TRP A 313 -4.04 6.52 18.05
N GLY A 314 -3.53 7.74 17.90
CA GLY A 314 -2.12 8.01 17.63
C GLY A 314 -1.26 8.22 18.86
N GLN A 315 -1.78 8.20 20.09
CA GLN A 315 -1.02 8.54 21.30
C GLN A 315 -0.36 7.34 22.01
N PHE A 316 -0.40 6.15 21.41
CA PHE A 316 0.23 4.99 22.01
C PHE A 316 0.94 4.09 21.02
N ILE A 317 2.12 3.64 21.47
CA ILE A 317 2.94 2.62 20.81
C ILE A 317 2.13 1.33 20.77
N ARG A 318 2.03 0.74 19.57
CA ARG A 318 1.46 -0.60 19.43
C ARG A 318 2.52 -1.65 19.76
N TRP A 319 2.14 -2.67 20.54
CA TRP A 319 3.02 -3.78 20.92
C TRP A 319 2.54 -5.08 20.29
N ALA A 320 3.43 -6.01 19.97
CA ALA A 320 3.00 -7.30 19.40
C ALA A 320 2.15 -8.10 20.41
N ASP A 321 2.55 -8.10 21.69
CA ASP A 321 1.84 -8.78 22.77
C ASP A 321 0.72 -7.88 23.34
N PRO A 322 -0.57 -8.28 23.27
CA PRO A 322 -1.68 -7.49 23.82
C PRO A 322 -1.59 -7.32 25.33
N LYS A 323 -0.89 -8.21 26.04
CA LYS A 323 -0.67 -8.08 27.48
C LYS A 323 0.20 -6.85 27.79
N VAL A 324 1.17 -6.54 26.94
CA VAL A 324 2.03 -5.37 27.13
C VAL A 324 1.21 -4.08 27.01
N GLU A 325 0.35 -3.98 25.99
CA GLU A 325 -0.60 -2.86 25.86
C GLU A 325 -1.55 -2.79 27.07
N GLY A 326 -2.12 -3.92 27.51
CA GLY A 326 -3.04 -3.95 28.64
C GLY A 326 -2.42 -3.57 29.98
N ASP A 327 -1.23 -4.10 30.28
CA ASP A 327 -0.48 -3.75 31.48
C ASP A 327 -0.08 -2.26 31.47
N HIS A 328 0.31 -1.75 30.30
CA HIS A 328 0.82 -0.38 30.16
C HIS A 328 -0.29 0.68 30.11
N TYR A 329 -1.29 0.53 29.24
CA TYR A 329 -2.27 1.56 28.91
C TYR A 329 -3.62 1.40 29.62
N ASN A 330 -3.89 0.28 30.29
CA ASN A 330 -5.14 0.10 31.04
C ASN A 330 -4.89 -0.15 32.53
N LEU A 331 -4.07 -1.15 32.87
CA LEU A 331 -3.84 -1.53 34.26
C LEU A 331 -2.83 -0.62 34.96
N HIS A 332 -1.96 0.04 34.18
CA HIS A 332 -0.88 0.90 34.65
C HIS A 332 0.08 0.17 35.61
N THR A 333 0.33 -1.12 35.34
CA THR A 333 1.17 -2.01 36.16
C THR A 333 2.46 -2.41 35.45
N GLY A 334 3.36 -3.10 36.17
CA GLY A 334 4.60 -3.61 35.61
C GLY A 334 5.66 -2.54 35.33
N GLU A 335 6.79 -2.96 34.77
CA GLU A 335 7.85 -2.06 34.29
C GLU A 335 7.40 -1.35 33.00
N TRP A 336 8.05 -0.24 32.65
CA TRP A 336 7.80 0.43 31.36
C TRP A 336 8.26 -0.49 30.22
N PRO A 337 7.40 -0.76 29.22
CA PRO A 337 7.73 -1.70 28.16
C PRO A 337 8.87 -1.15 27.29
N HIS A 338 9.72 -2.06 26.79
CA HIS A 338 10.95 -1.68 26.13
C HIS A 338 11.37 -2.70 25.05
N PRO A 339 11.93 -2.25 23.91
CA PRO A 339 12.32 -3.13 22.80
C PRO A 339 13.41 -4.16 23.15
N SER A 340 14.15 -3.98 24.24
CA SER A 340 15.11 -4.98 24.71
C SER A 340 14.46 -6.28 25.20
N PHE A 341 13.17 -6.28 25.55
CA PHE A 341 12.47 -7.48 26.03
C PHE A 341 11.09 -7.71 25.40
N ALA A 342 10.44 -6.69 24.87
CA ALA A 342 9.13 -6.79 24.21
C ALA A 342 9.21 -6.32 22.76
N GLU A 343 8.41 -6.93 21.88
CA GLU A 343 8.31 -6.53 20.47
C GLU A 343 7.32 -5.37 20.33
N TRP A 344 7.75 -4.26 19.72
CA TRP A 344 6.87 -3.16 19.33
C TRP A 344 6.60 -3.16 17.82
N LEU A 345 5.60 -2.40 17.40
CA LEU A 345 5.21 -2.27 16.00
C LEU A 345 5.62 -0.89 15.47
N GLN A 346 6.17 -0.84 14.26
CA GLN A 346 6.47 0.40 13.55
C GLN A 346 5.71 0.45 12.22
N TRP A 347 5.22 1.63 11.83
CA TRP A 347 4.20 1.78 10.78
C TRP A 347 4.70 2.55 9.55
N THR A 348 6.03 2.68 9.40
CA THR A 348 6.70 3.52 8.38
C THR A 348 6.18 3.31 6.96
N ALA A 349 5.96 2.07 6.57
CA ALA A 349 5.53 1.68 5.23
C ALA A 349 4.24 0.84 5.27
N SER A 350 3.34 1.14 6.20
CA SER A 350 2.10 0.41 6.39
C SER A 350 0.92 1.28 5.97
N PRO A 351 0.58 1.35 4.68
CA PRO A 351 -0.58 2.12 4.26
C PRO A 351 -1.86 1.50 4.87
N PRO A 352 -2.74 2.31 5.49
CA PRO A 352 -3.91 1.80 6.19
C PRO A 352 -4.99 1.33 5.19
N ASN A 353 -5.69 0.26 5.51
CA ASN A 353 -6.93 -0.12 4.83
C ASN A 353 -8.12 0.19 5.72
N VAL A 354 -9.27 0.47 5.12
CA VAL A 354 -10.58 0.61 5.80
C VAL A 354 -11.51 -0.40 5.16
N VAL A 355 -11.98 -1.41 5.91
CA VAL A 355 -12.73 -2.54 5.35
C VAL A 355 -13.57 -3.26 6.40
N ASP A 356 -14.79 -3.64 6.05
CA ASP A 356 -15.63 -4.56 6.84
C ASP A 356 -15.12 -5.99 6.65
N ILE A 357 -14.24 -6.43 7.55
CA ILE A 357 -13.52 -7.71 7.40
C ILE A 357 -14.41 -8.91 7.73
N ASP A 358 -15.48 -8.72 8.51
CA ASP A 358 -16.31 -9.82 9.00
C ASP A 358 -17.78 -9.77 8.56
N GLY A 359 -18.16 -8.75 7.80
CA GLY A 359 -19.46 -8.59 7.15
C GLY A 359 -20.56 -8.09 8.09
N ASP A 360 -20.22 -7.40 9.18
CA ASP A 360 -21.18 -6.89 10.16
C ASP A 360 -21.71 -5.47 9.83
N GLY A 361 -21.21 -4.88 8.75
CA GLY A 361 -21.55 -3.55 8.27
C GLY A 361 -20.73 -2.42 8.90
N LYS A 362 -19.67 -2.73 9.64
CA LYS A 362 -18.75 -1.76 10.25
C LYS A 362 -17.35 -1.99 9.72
N ASN A 363 -16.65 -0.91 9.41
CA ASN A 363 -15.30 -1.05 8.89
C ASN A 363 -14.28 -1.18 10.02
N GLU A 364 -13.38 -2.14 9.88
CA GLU A 364 -12.11 -2.22 10.57
C GLU A 364 -11.02 -1.42 9.85
N VAL A 365 -9.96 -1.12 10.59
CA VAL A 365 -8.70 -0.57 10.06
C VAL A 365 -7.64 -1.65 10.06
N ILE A 366 -7.01 -1.90 8.92
CA ILE A 366 -5.93 -2.88 8.77
C ILE A 366 -4.62 -2.16 8.46
N GLY A 367 -3.52 -2.65 9.02
CA GLY A 367 -2.20 -2.29 8.54
C GLY A 367 -1.17 -3.41 8.74
N LEU A 368 -0.02 -3.23 8.11
CA LEU A 368 1.08 -4.18 8.05
C LEU A 368 2.37 -3.59 8.66
N PRO A 369 2.39 -3.30 9.97
CA PRO A 369 3.58 -2.79 10.61
C PRO A 369 4.74 -3.79 10.59
N ASN A 370 5.96 -3.27 10.66
CA ASN A 370 7.12 -4.09 10.97
C ASN A 370 7.21 -4.30 12.49
N ILE A 371 7.49 -5.54 12.89
CA ILE A 371 7.74 -5.91 14.28
C ILE A 371 9.23 -5.70 14.55
N GLU A 372 9.59 -4.94 15.58
CA GLU A 372 10.99 -4.71 15.94
C GLU A 372 11.31 -5.09 17.38
N LYS A 373 12.60 -5.36 17.61
CA LYS A 373 13.18 -5.72 18.91
C LYS A 373 14.67 -5.34 18.95
N ASN A 374 15.26 -5.43 20.14
CA ASN A 374 16.68 -5.22 20.45
C ASN A 374 17.11 -3.76 20.47
N GLU A 375 18.36 -3.52 20.90
CA GLU A 375 19.01 -2.21 20.83
C GLU A 375 20.43 -2.39 20.28
N PRO A 376 20.74 -1.84 19.08
CA PRO A 376 19.87 -1.08 18.18
C PRO A 376 18.66 -1.89 17.66
N TYR A 377 17.60 -1.18 17.24
CA TYR A 377 16.36 -1.81 16.77
C TYR A 377 16.61 -2.66 15.52
N GLU A 378 16.05 -3.85 15.51
CA GLU A 378 16.11 -4.79 14.41
C GLU A 378 14.69 -5.25 14.05
N THR A 379 14.31 -5.10 12.78
CA THR A 379 13.07 -5.68 12.29
C THR A 379 13.14 -7.21 12.31
N GLN A 380 12.16 -7.82 12.98
CA GLN A 380 12.02 -9.26 13.16
C GLN A 380 11.08 -9.90 12.13
N ALA A 381 10.03 -9.19 11.72
CA ALA A 381 9.06 -9.59 10.69
C ALA A 381 8.16 -8.40 10.30
N TYR A 382 7.29 -8.61 9.32
CA TYR A 382 6.08 -7.81 9.14
C TYR A 382 4.87 -8.61 9.64
N ALA A 383 3.83 -7.92 10.10
CA ALA A 383 2.64 -8.58 10.63
C ALA A 383 1.37 -7.81 10.29
N ILE A 384 0.24 -8.52 10.22
CA ILE A 384 -1.07 -7.91 10.00
C ILE A 384 -1.69 -7.56 11.35
N MET A 385 -2.16 -6.33 11.47
CA MET A 385 -2.95 -5.86 12.60
C MET A 385 -4.31 -5.38 12.11
N VAL A 386 -5.37 -5.83 12.78
CA VAL A 386 -6.76 -5.44 12.49
C VAL A 386 -7.35 -4.76 13.72
N LEU A 387 -7.86 -3.55 13.54
CA LEU A 387 -8.35 -2.65 14.58
C LEU A 387 -9.81 -2.32 14.33
N GLU A 388 -10.61 -2.22 15.38
CA GLU A 388 -12.01 -1.78 15.25
C GLU A 388 -12.13 -0.26 15.18
N GLY A 389 -13.03 0.21 14.33
CA GLY A 389 -13.44 1.62 14.22
C GLY A 389 -14.10 2.16 15.49
N ALA A 390 -14.36 3.46 15.51
CA ALA A 390 -14.99 4.20 16.60
C ALA A 390 -16.53 4.07 16.65
N HIS A 391 -17.10 3.07 15.98
CA HIS A 391 -18.54 2.77 15.98
C HIS A 391 -19.19 2.68 17.38
N GLY A 392 -20.48 2.98 17.43
CA GLY A 392 -21.31 2.92 18.62
C GLY A 392 -20.91 3.94 19.68
N ASP A 393 -20.60 3.47 20.88
CA ASP A 393 -20.12 4.31 21.99
C ASP A 393 -18.58 4.43 21.99
N GLY A 394 -17.90 3.97 20.94
CA GLY A 394 -16.45 3.93 20.83
C GLY A 394 -15.77 3.02 21.85
N SER A 395 -16.51 2.12 22.52
CA SER A 395 -15.95 1.18 23.52
C SER A 395 -14.91 0.21 22.96
N ARG A 396 -14.87 0.05 21.62
CA ARG A 396 -13.89 -0.76 20.91
C ARG A 396 -12.98 0.01 19.94
N SER A 397 -13.09 1.34 19.89
CA SER A 397 -12.23 2.19 19.06
C SER A 397 -10.74 1.87 19.26
N ALA A 398 -10.01 1.59 18.18
CA ALA A 398 -8.59 1.19 18.14
C ALA A 398 -8.24 -0.13 18.85
N MET A 399 -9.21 -0.87 19.40
CA MET A 399 -8.98 -2.19 19.98
C MET A 399 -8.65 -3.18 18.88
N ARG A 400 -7.88 -4.22 19.21
CA ARG A 400 -7.70 -5.36 18.30
C ARG A 400 -9.05 -6.03 18.06
N LYS A 401 -9.33 -6.35 16.81
CA LYS A 401 -10.50 -7.16 16.44
C LYS A 401 -10.44 -8.51 17.17
N PRO A 402 -11.55 -9.02 17.74
CA PRO A 402 -11.58 -10.36 18.33
C PRO A 402 -11.16 -11.42 17.32
N GLY A 403 -10.21 -12.29 17.70
CA GLY A 403 -9.60 -13.28 16.81
C GLY A 403 -8.28 -12.84 16.17
N TRP A 404 -7.96 -11.53 16.23
CA TRP A 404 -6.74 -10.93 15.68
C TRP A 404 -5.75 -10.50 16.77
N GLU A 405 -5.91 -10.96 18.01
CA GLU A 405 -5.01 -10.60 19.11
C GLU A 405 -3.60 -11.16 18.92
N THR A 406 -3.48 -12.33 18.28
CA THR A 406 -2.22 -12.90 17.82
C THR A 406 -2.01 -12.50 16.37
N LEU A 407 -1.04 -11.63 16.12
CA LEU A 407 -0.80 -11.06 14.80
C LEU A 407 -0.29 -12.15 13.83
N PRO A 408 -0.99 -12.43 12.72
CA PRO A 408 -0.38 -13.17 11.61
C PRO A 408 0.86 -12.42 11.12
N ARG A 409 1.99 -13.11 10.99
CA ARG A 409 3.28 -12.49 10.68
C ARG A 409 4.10 -13.34 9.72
N GLY A 410 4.94 -12.66 8.96
CA GLY A 410 5.93 -13.28 8.08
C GLY A 410 7.19 -13.71 8.82
N ASP A 411 8.17 -14.10 8.03
CA ASP A 411 9.51 -14.45 8.46
C ASP A 411 10.42 -13.20 8.54
N LYS A 412 11.71 -13.41 8.79
CA LYS A 412 12.68 -12.32 8.86
C LYS A 412 12.74 -11.60 7.50
N PRO A 413 12.65 -10.26 7.46
CA PRO A 413 12.63 -9.55 6.19
C PRO A 413 13.98 -9.62 5.47
N ILE A 414 13.91 -9.42 4.17
CA ILE A 414 15.03 -9.21 3.25
C ILE A 414 15.86 -8.03 3.75
N ILE A 415 17.17 -8.25 3.82
CA ILE A 415 18.15 -7.25 4.27
C ILE A 415 18.87 -6.70 3.05
N VAL A 416 18.78 -5.39 2.86
CA VAL A 416 19.50 -4.66 1.82
C VAL A 416 20.63 -3.86 2.49
N ASP A 417 21.82 -3.93 1.89
CA ASP A 417 22.96 -3.13 2.33
C ASP A 417 22.80 -1.71 1.77
N GLY A 418 22.40 -0.75 2.61
CA GLY A 418 22.15 0.64 2.20
C GLY A 418 20.67 0.97 2.07
N TRP A 419 20.31 1.81 1.09
CA TRP A 419 18.97 2.38 0.93
C TRP A 419 18.31 2.06 -0.42
N TYR A 420 19.01 1.32 -1.30
CA TYR A 420 18.55 0.98 -2.65
C TYR A 420 18.76 -0.51 -2.96
N PRO A 421 17.80 -1.23 -3.57
CA PRO A 421 16.48 -0.74 -4.01
C PRO A 421 15.62 -0.30 -2.80
N PRO A 422 14.64 0.59 -3.01
CA PRO A 422 13.71 0.93 -1.94
C PRO A 422 13.01 -0.35 -1.45
N GLY A 423 12.82 -0.48 -0.13
CA GLY A 423 12.08 -1.61 0.42
C GLY A 423 10.67 -1.70 -0.15
N GLY A 424 10.09 -2.90 -0.17
CA GLY A 424 8.69 -3.11 -0.54
C GLY A 424 7.75 -2.38 0.41
N VAL A 425 6.69 -1.81 -0.16
CA VAL A 425 5.55 -1.29 0.62
C VAL A 425 4.59 -2.46 0.85
N PRO A 426 4.44 -2.98 2.09
CA PRO A 426 3.50 -4.05 2.43
C PRO A 426 2.04 -3.57 2.39
N ALA A 427 1.59 -3.13 1.21
CA ALA A 427 0.23 -2.68 0.96
C ALA A 427 -0.70 -3.89 0.83
N ALA A 428 -1.71 -3.98 1.70
CA ALA A 428 -2.72 -5.03 1.62
C ALA A 428 -3.82 -4.70 0.62
N THR A 429 -4.21 -5.74 -0.09
CA THR A 429 -5.38 -5.83 -0.96
C THR A 429 -6.46 -6.61 -0.21
N THR A 430 -7.60 -5.98 0.11
CA THR A 430 -8.71 -6.66 0.78
C THR A 430 -9.89 -6.86 -0.16
N VAL A 431 -10.24 -8.11 -0.43
CA VAL A 431 -11.24 -8.51 -1.42
C VAL A 431 -11.71 -9.94 -1.19
N ASP A 432 -12.99 -10.24 -1.47
CA ASP A 432 -13.53 -11.59 -1.40
C ASP A 432 -13.02 -12.42 -2.59
N ILE A 433 -12.07 -13.33 -2.32
CA ILE A 433 -11.51 -14.26 -3.30
C ILE A 433 -11.94 -15.71 -3.03
N GLN A 434 -12.57 -15.97 -1.88
CA GLN A 434 -13.08 -17.28 -1.48
C GLN A 434 -14.59 -17.43 -1.67
N GLY A 435 -15.32 -16.38 -2.07
CA GLY A 435 -16.76 -16.40 -2.36
C GLY A 435 -17.66 -16.57 -1.14
N ASP A 436 -17.15 -16.27 0.06
CA ASP A 436 -17.90 -16.37 1.32
C ASP A 436 -18.48 -15.03 1.80
N LYS A 437 -18.29 -13.97 1.00
CA LYS A 437 -18.69 -12.58 1.25
C LYS A 437 -17.94 -11.90 2.38
N LYS A 438 -16.81 -12.45 2.81
CA LYS A 438 -15.86 -11.77 3.70
C LYS A 438 -14.58 -11.53 2.90
N PRO A 439 -14.00 -10.33 2.97
CA PRO A 439 -12.77 -10.09 2.23
C PRO A 439 -11.60 -10.86 2.84
N GLU A 440 -10.81 -11.50 1.99
CA GLU A 440 -9.46 -11.95 2.34
C GLU A 440 -8.50 -10.76 2.36
N ILE A 441 -7.37 -10.94 3.04
CA ILE A 441 -6.22 -10.02 3.01
C ILE A 441 -5.12 -10.66 2.17
N VAL A 442 -4.79 -10.08 1.02
CA VAL A 442 -3.65 -10.46 0.19
C VAL A 442 -2.58 -9.37 0.28
N ALA A 443 -1.35 -9.70 0.66
CA ALA A 443 -0.31 -8.68 0.83
C ALA A 443 1.10 -9.18 0.50
N PRO A 444 1.97 -8.29 -0.03
CA PRO A 444 3.41 -8.55 -0.10
C PRO A 444 4.05 -8.38 1.28
N PHE A 445 4.72 -9.42 1.74
CA PHE A 445 5.61 -9.35 2.89
C PHE A 445 7.04 -9.19 2.39
N ASN A 446 7.83 -8.36 3.09
CA ASN A 446 9.23 -8.15 2.76
C ASN A 446 10.13 -9.33 3.14
N ASP A 447 9.57 -10.51 3.43
CA ASP A 447 10.28 -11.78 3.65
C ASP A 447 10.41 -12.62 2.37
N GLY A 448 9.92 -12.11 1.22
CA GLY A 448 9.96 -12.81 -0.06
C GLY A 448 8.62 -13.41 -0.51
N PHE A 449 7.55 -13.23 0.26
CA PHE A 449 6.26 -13.86 -0.05
C PHE A 449 5.11 -12.87 -0.28
N ILE A 450 4.25 -13.16 -1.27
CA ILE A 450 2.84 -12.75 -1.21
C ILE A 450 2.12 -13.76 -0.31
N ARG A 451 1.23 -13.30 0.57
CA ARG A 451 0.43 -14.16 1.45
C ARG A 451 -1.04 -13.77 1.38
N ALA A 452 -1.92 -14.77 1.45
CA ALA A 452 -3.35 -14.57 1.63
C ALA A 452 -3.81 -15.10 2.98
N TYR A 453 -4.63 -14.30 3.68
CA TYR A 453 -5.25 -14.65 4.95
C TYR A 453 -6.76 -14.48 4.87
N GLY A 454 -7.50 -15.41 5.45
CA GLY A 454 -8.94 -15.25 5.63
C GLY A 454 -9.28 -14.24 6.72
N ALA A 455 -10.55 -13.82 6.77
CA ALA A 455 -11.10 -12.96 7.82
C ALA A 455 -10.94 -13.53 9.26
N ASP A 456 -10.64 -14.84 9.38
CA ASP A 456 -10.38 -15.54 10.62
C ASP A 456 -8.89 -15.60 11.03
N ALA A 457 -8.05 -14.76 10.40
CA ALA A 457 -6.61 -14.63 10.63
C ALA A 457 -5.77 -15.86 10.23
N LYS A 458 -6.33 -16.84 9.52
CA LYS A 458 -5.57 -18.00 9.05
C LYS A 458 -4.97 -17.76 7.67
N GLU A 459 -3.70 -18.14 7.51
CA GLU A 459 -3.05 -18.18 6.19
C GLU A 459 -3.75 -19.24 5.33
N ILE A 460 -4.18 -18.82 4.14
CA ILE A 460 -4.80 -19.68 3.12
C ILE A 460 -3.71 -20.25 2.22
N TRP A 461 -2.85 -19.36 1.69
CA TRP A 461 -1.75 -19.71 0.81
C TRP A 461 -0.66 -18.63 0.85
N ARG A 462 0.49 -18.95 0.26
CA ARG A 462 1.61 -18.01 0.05
C ARG A 462 2.39 -18.33 -1.22
N TYR A 463 2.96 -17.31 -1.85
CA TYR A 463 3.73 -17.41 -3.08
C TYR A 463 5.11 -16.76 -2.90
N ASP A 464 6.18 -17.53 -3.12
CA ASP A 464 7.57 -17.04 -3.15
C ASP A 464 7.82 -16.29 -4.47
N TYR A 465 7.90 -14.95 -4.40
CA TYR A 465 8.15 -14.12 -5.58
C TYR A 465 9.64 -13.95 -5.91
N THR A 466 10.55 -14.46 -5.06
CA THR A 466 11.96 -14.06 -5.08
C THR A 466 12.76 -14.63 -6.25
N HIS A 467 12.23 -15.65 -6.94
CA HIS A 467 12.98 -16.38 -7.97
C HIS A 467 14.36 -16.87 -7.48
N GLY A 468 14.49 -17.15 -6.17
CA GLY A 468 15.75 -17.54 -5.54
C GLY A 468 16.78 -16.41 -5.39
N LYS A 469 16.42 -15.16 -5.66
CA LYS A 469 17.26 -13.97 -5.45
C LYS A 469 17.23 -13.55 -3.98
N SER A 470 18.35 -12.99 -3.51
CA SER A 470 18.47 -12.52 -2.12
C SER A 470 17.78 -11.18 -1.85
N VAL A 471 17.62 -10.36 -2.89
CA VAL A 471 16.94 -9.06 -2.82
C VAL A 471 15.95 -9.00 -3.97
N MET A 472 14.68 -9.12 -3.63
CA MET A 472 13.55 -8.97 -4.52
C MET A 472 12.37 -8.50 -3.68
N TYR A 473 11.52 -7.66 -4.23
CA TYR A 473 10.29 -7.18 -3.62
C TYR A 473 9.17 -7.31 -4.64
N ALA A 474 7.94 -7.31 -4.14
CA ALA A 474 6.74 -7.33 -4.96
C ALA A 474 5.90 -6.08 -4.71
N THR A 475 5.12 -5.71 -5.71
CA THR A 475 4.13 -4.64 -5.62
C THR A 475 2.93 -5.05 -4.76
N GLU A 476 2.06 -4.09 -4.47
CA GLU A 476 0.66 -4.38 -4.15
C GLU A 476 0.03 -5.26 -5.24
N VAL A 477 -0.97 -6.06 -4.86
CA VAL A 477 -1.68 -6.98 -5.75
C VAL A 477 -2.95 -6.31 -6.28
N THR A 478 -3.11 -6.24 -7.60
CA THR A 478 -4.39 -5.86 -8.23
C THR A 478 -5.20 -7.10 -8.62
N VAL A 479 -6.50 -6.91 -8.81
CA VAL A 479 -7.50 -8.00 -8.80
C VAL A 479 -8.52 -7.77 -9.90
N ALA A 480 -8.63 -8.75 -10.81
CA ALA A 480 -9.60 -8.75 -11.90
C ALA A 480 -9.90 -10.19 -12.34
N ASP A 481 -11.10 -10.45 -12.83
CA ASP A 481 -11.43 -11.71 -13.50
C ASP A 481 -10.92 -11.65 -14.95
N LEU A 482 -9.75 -12.23 -15.19
CA LEU A 482 -9.03 -12.11 -16.47
C LEU A 482 -9.45 -13.19 -17.47
N ASN A 483 -10.17 -14.22 -17.04
CA ASN A 483 -10.71 -15.26 -17.92
C ASN A 483 -12.24 -15.31 -17.95
N GLN A 484 -12.93 -14.37 -17.30
CA GLN A 484 -14.38 -14.27 -17.26
C GLN A 484 -15.09 -15.46 -16.59
N ASP A 485 -14.42 -16.20 -15.71
CA ASP A 485 -15.01 -17.37 -15.03
C ASP A 485 -15.72 -17.02 -13.71
N GLY A 486 -15.59 -15.77 -13.27
CA GLY A 486 -16.16 -15.21 -12.04
C GLY A 486 -15.30 -15.40 -10.80
N SER A 487 -14.22 -16.19 -10.85
CA SER A 487 -13.19 -16.25 -9.82
C SER A 487 -12.06 -15.29 -10.19
N PRO A 488 -11.77 -14.26 -9.39
CA PRO A 488 -10.79 -13.26 -9.77
C PRO A 488 -9.34 -13.80 -9.73
N GLU A 489 -8.52 -13.28 -10.63
CA GLU A 489 -7.07 -13.40 -10.60
C GLU A 489 -6.39 -12.24 -9.87
N LEU A 490 -5.16 -12.49 -9.47
CA LEU A 490 -4.30 -11.62 -8.69
C LEU A 490 -3.06 -11.28 -9.51
N VAL A 491 -2.82 -10.00 -9.73
CA VAL A 491 -1.74 -9.49 -10.59
C VAL A 491 -0.77 -8.67 -9.75
N LEU A 492 0.52 -8.94 -9.90
CA LEU A 492 1.58 -8.18 -9.26
C LEU A 492 2.78 -8.04 -10.19
N ALA A 493 3.67 -7.11 -9.87
CA ALA A 493 4.99 -7.05 -10.47
C ALA A 493 6.10 -7.17 -9.42
N THR A 494 7.33 -7.39 -9.87
CA THR A 494 8.49 -7.52 -9.01
C THR A 494 9.62 -6.58 -9.41
N TYR A 495 10.51 -6.32 -8.45
CA TYR A 495 11.76 -5.58 -8.65
C TYR A 495 12.80 -6.05 -7.62
N GLY A 496 14.08 -5.73 -7.78
CA GLY A 496 15.11 -6.25 -6.90
C GLY A 496 16.42 -5.48 -6.94
N ASP A 497 17.53 -6.17 -6.65
CA ASP A 497 18.88 -5.59 -6.70
C ASP A 497 19.11 -4.84 -8.03
N PRO A 498 19.52 -3.56 -8.01
CA PRO A 498 19.75 -2.79 -9.23
C PRO A 498 20.77 -3.41 -10.19
N ASN A 499 21.65 -4.29 -9.68
CA ASN A 499 22.66 -4.98 -10.47
C ASN A 499 22.13 -6.31 -11.06
N ALA A 500 20.98 -6.79 -10.60
CA ALA A 500 20.30 -7.99 -11.10
C ALA A 500 19.22 -7.59 -12.11
N LEU A 501 19.60 -7.53 -13.39
CA LEU A 501 18.74 -7.07 -14.49
C LEU A 501 17.63 -8.06 -14.91
N ASP A 502 17.41 -9.11 -14.13
CA ASP A 502 16.40 -10.12 -14.34
C ASP A 502 15.45 -10.20 -13.13
N SER A 503 15.26 -9.11 -12.41
CA SER A 503 14.40 -9.04 -11.21
C SER A 503 12.97 -8.54 -11.50
N GLY A 504 12.68 -8.14 -12.74
CA GLY A 504 11.35 -7.69 -13.15
C GLY A 504 10.50 -8.81 -13.74
N TYR A 505 9.36 -9.08 -13.11
CA TYR A 505 8.34 -10.01 -13.60
C TYR A 505 6.96 -9.38 -13.46
N LEU A 506 6.06 -9.74 -14.38
CA LEU A 506 4.61 -9.66 -14.24
C LEU A 506 4.12 -11.06 -13.85
N VAL A 507 3.49 -11.18 -12.69
CA VAL A 507 2.97 -12.45 -12.18
C VAL A 507 1.45 -12.39 -12.11
N VAL A 508 0.80 -13.45 -12.59
CA VAL A 508 -0.66 -13.66 -12.49
C VAL A 508 -0.89 -14.94 -11.68
N LEU A 509 -1.56 -14.80 -10.54
CA LEU A 509 -1.97 -15.90 -9.68
C LEU A 509 -3.49 -16.08 -9.76
N ALA A 510 -3.97 -17.31 -9.60
CA ALA A 510 -5.38 -17.56 -9.30
C ALA A 510 -5.70 -17.25 -7.83
N ALA A 511 -6.99 -17.12 -7.51
CA ALA A 511 -7.50 -16.90 -6.14
C ALA A 511 -7.00 -17.92 -5.08
N ASP A 512 -6.60 -19.12 -5.51
CA ASP A 512 -6.07 -20.17 -4.63
C ASP A 512 -4.53 -20.14 -4.43
N GLY A 513 -3.85 -19.14 -5.02
CA GLY A 513 -2.40 -18.96 -4.98
C GLY A 513 -1.64 -19.69 -6.08
N THR A 514 -2.32 -20.39 -7.00
CA THR A 514 -1.68 -21.07 -8.13
C THR A 514 -1.11 -20.04 -9.10
N VAL A 515 0.15 -20.20 -9.50
CA VAL A 515 0.75 -19.40 -10.59
C VAL A 515 0.12 -19.80 -11.92
N LEU A 516 -0.54 -18.85 -12.58
CA LEU A 516 -1.05 -19.00 -13.93
C LEU A 516 -0.01 -18.55 -14.95
N HIS A 517 0.57 -17.37 -14.73
CA HIS A 517 1.60 -16.79 -15.58
C HIS A 517 2.68 -16.10 -14.75
N ASP A 518 3.91 -16.17 -15.26
CA ASP A 518 5.09 -15.56 -14.67
C ASP A 518 5.99 -15.08 -15.82
N VAL A 519 5.80 -13.82 -16.19
CA VAL A 519 6.28 -13.23 -17.44
C VAL A 519 7.43 -12.28 -17.12
N PRO A 520 8.66 -12.52 -17.62
CA PRO A 520 9.75 -11.58 -17.41
C PRO A 520 9.45 -10.25 -18.10
N LEU A 521 9.68 -9.14 -17.40
CA LEU A 521 9.54 -7.81 -17.98
C LEU A 521 10.63 -7.56 -19.03
N HIS A 522 10.36 -6.63 -19.94
CA HIS A 522 11.34 -6.27 -20.96
C HIS A 522 12.64 -5.79 -20.29
N ASN A 523 13.77 -6.21 -20.83
CA ASN A 523 15.08 -5.73 -20.40
C ASN A 523 15.74 -5.10 -21.62
N THR A 524 15.94 -3.78 -21.57
CA THR A 524 16.49 -3.03 -22.71
C THR A 524 18.01 -3.24 -22.85
N GLY A 525 18.64 -3.82 -21.83
CA GLY A 525 20.09 -3.94 -21.69
C GLY A 525 20.76 -2.64 -21.26
N GLU A 526 20.00 -1.55 -21.10
CA GLU A 526 20.48 -0.26 -20.63
C GLU A 526 20.46 -0.21 -19.09
N GLN A 527 21.50 0.36 -18.49
CA GLN A 527 21.58 0.49 -17.03
C GLN A 527 21.46 1.96 -16.66
N ASN A 528 20.32 2.34 -16.07
CA ASN A 528 20.14 3.66 -15.45
C ASN A 528 20.50 3.66 -13.95
N GLY A 529 20.91 2.51 -13.39
CA GLY A 529 21.29 2.32 -11.99
C GLY A 529 20.14 1.96 -11.05
N ASN A 530 18.90 1.94 -11.53
CA ASN A 530 17.71 1.61 -10.75
C ASN A 530 17.31 0.13 -10.84
N GLY A 531 17.91 -0.61 -11.78
CA GLY A 531 17.61 -2.02 -12.02
C GLY A 531 16.40 -2.24 -12.91
N ASN A 532 16.20 -3.52 -13.24
CA ASN A 532 15.03 -3.99 -13.95
C ASN A 532 13.91 -4.31 -12.95
N GLY A 533 12.67 -3.98 -13.30
CA GLY A 533 11.51 -4.25 -12.48
C GLY A 533 10.56 -3.07 -12.34
N ALA A 534 9.46 -3.31 -11.63
CA ALA A 534 8.37 -2.38 -11.47
C ALA A 534 7.95 -2.28 -9.99
N PRO A 535 8.14 -1.12 -9.34
CA PRO A 535 7.74 -0.87 -7.96
C PRO A 535 6.29 -0.39 -7.80
N ALA A 536 5.68 0.16 -8.85
CA ALA A 536 4.29 0.57 -8.86
C ALA A 536 3.37 -0.65 -9.06
N ALA A 537 2.25 -0.69 -8.35
CA ALA A 537 1.23 -1.71 -8.59
C ALA A 537 0.80 -1.70 -10.08
N PRO A 538 0.62 -2.86 -10.71
CA PRO A 538 0.07 -2.92 -12.07
C PRO A 538 -1.35 -2.35 -12.11
N ALA A 539 -1.69 -1.58 -13.14
CA ALA A 539 -3.07 -1.20 -13.43
C ALA A 539 -3.68 -2.15 -14.46
N ILE A 540 -5.02 -2.26 -14.48
CA ILE A 540 -5.74 -3.14 -15.39
C ILE A 540 -6.96 -2.41 -15.96
N GLY A 541 -7.16 -2.49 -17.27
CA GLY A 541 -8.31 -1.91 -17.97
C GLY A 541 -8.19 -2.04 -19.47
N ASP A 542 -9.31 -2.02 -20.19
CA ASP A 542 -9.31 -2.05 -21.66
C ASP A 542 -8.91 -0.66 -22.21
N LEU A 543 -7.75 -0.56 -22.86
CA LEU A 543 -7.23 0.74 -23.31
C LEU A 543 -7.83 1.17 -24.65
N ASP A 544 -8.09 0.24 -25.56
CA ASP A 544 -8.44 0.56 -26.95
C ASP A 544 -9.91 0.37 -27.32
N GLY A 545 -10.73 -0.09 -26.38
CA GLY A 545 -12.16 -0.29 -26.54
C GLY A 545 -12.51 -1.56 -27.31
N ASP A 546 -11.61 -2.53 -27.45
CA ASP A 546 -11.88 -3.81 -28.10
C ASP A 546 -12.63 -4.81 -27.20
N GLY A 547 -12.77 -4.49 -25.91
CA GLY A 547 -13.43 -5.29 -24.89
C GLY A 547 -12.54 -6.32 -24.20
N GLN A 548 -11.26 -6.41 -24.55
CA GLN A 548 -10.23 -7.13 -23.80
C GLN A 548 -9.42 -6.14 -22.96
N VAL A 549 -8.95 -6.59 -21.79
CA VAL A 549 -8.19 -5.72 -20.91
C VAL A 549 -6.68 -5.78 -21.19
N GLU A 550 -6.03 -4.66 -20.94
CA GLU A 550 -4.59 -4.55 -20.83
C GLU A 550 -4.15 -4.51 -19.36
N ILE A 551 -2.91 -4.95 -19.12
CA ILE A 551 -2.14 -4.76 -17.89
C ILE A 551 -1.03 -3.74 -18.16
N PHE A 552 -0.94 -2.72 -17.30
CA PHE A 552 0.05 -1.63 -17.39
C PHE A 552 1.06 -1.75 -16.27
N VAL A 553 2.34 -1.86 -16.62
CA VAL A 553 3.44 -2.08 -15.67
C VAL A 553 4.46 -0.95 -15.80
N GLN A 554 4.49 -0.05 -14.82
CA GLN A 554 5.47 1.04 -14.76
C GLN A 554 6.80 0.58 -14.15
N THR A 555 7.87 0.73 -14.90
CA THR A 555 9.20 0.20 -14.60
C THR A 555 10.17 1.28 -14.09
N PHE A 556 11.22 0.84 -13.40
CA PHE A 556 12.34 1.71 -13.03
C PHE A 556 13.20 2.13 -14.23
N GLU A 557 13.25 1.29 -15.27
CA GLU A 557 14.27 1.34 -16.33
C GLU A 557 13.83 2.17 -17.54
N HIS A 558 12.70 1.82 -18.16
CA HIS A 558 12.39 2.23 -19.54
C HIS A 558 11.01 2.84 -19.73
N GLY A 559 10.29 3.14 -18.65
CA GLY A 559 8.94 3.71 -18.70
C GLY A 559 7.89 2.66 -18.36
N LEU A 560 6.97 2.37 -19.29
CA LEU A 560 5.81 1.52 -19.03
C LEU A 560 5.69 0.42 -20.09
N ASP A 561 5.47 -0.81 -19.65
CA ASP A 561 5.11 -1.94 -20.50
C ASP A 561 3.60 -2.18 -20.48
N VAL A 562 3.03 -2.48 -21.65
CA VAL A 562 1.61 -2.80 -21.84
C VAL A 562 1.48 -4.23 -22.35
N PHE A 563 0.60 -5.01 -21.71
CA PHE A 563 0.28 -6.37 -22.10
C PHE A 563 -1.22 -6.52 -22.33
N THR A 564 -1.66 -7.07 -23.45
CA THR A 564 -3.06 -7.47 -23.65
C THR A 564 -3.29 -8.85 -23.06
N VAL A 565 -4.42 -9.10 -22.40
CA VAL A 565 -4.78 -10.43 -21.89
C VAL A 565 -5.83 -11.06 -22.81
N PRO A 566 -5.46 -12.04 -23.67
CA PRO A 566 -6.40 -12.57 -24.65
C PRO A 566 -7.62 -13.25 -24.02
N GLY A 567 -8.81 -12.89 -24.50
CA GLY A 567 -10.07 -13.46 -24.01
C GLY A 567 -10.51 -12.95 -22.63
N SER A 568 -9.85 -11.94 -22.09
CA SER A 568 -10.33 -11.19 -20.92
C SER A 568 -11.52 -10.28 -21.28
N ALA A 569 -12.17 -9.72 -20.26
CA ALA A 569 -13.17 -8.67 -20.41
C ALA A 569 -13.33 -7.86 -19.12
N GLU A 570 -14.10 -6.79 -19.18
CA GLU A 570 -14.32 -5.87 -18.06
C GLU A 570 -15.51 -6.25 -17.15
N ASN A 571 -15.99 -7.50 -17.25
CA ASN A 571 -17.14 -7.96 -16.45
C ASN A 571 -16.88 -7.93 -14.95
N CYS A 572 -15.61 -7.95 -14.52
CA CYS A 572 -15.25 -7.92 -13.11
C CYS A 572 -13.86 -7.30 -12.90
N MET A 573 -13.85 -5.98 -12.76
CA MET A 573 -12.68 -5.15 -12.50
C MET A 573 -12.70 -4.66 -11.05
N MET A 574 -12.29 -5.52 -10.11
CA MET A 574 -12.34 -5.20 -8.68
C MET A 574 -11.30 -4.14 -8.29
N TRP A 575 -10.14 -4.15 -8.95
CA TRP A 575 -9.02 -3.24 -8.71
C TRP A 575 -8.37 -2.83 -10.02
N THR A 576 -8.66 -1.61 -10.48
CA THR A 576 -8.10 -1.08 -11.73
C THR A 576 -6.77 -0.34 -11.52
N THR A 577 -6.43 0.03 -10.28
CA THR A 577 -5.20 0.76 -9.92
C THR A 577 -4.83 0.52 -8.45
N ALA A 578 -3.66 0.99 -8.01
CA ALA A 578 -3.18 0.86 -6.62
C ALA A 578 -4.21 1.32 -5.57
N ARG A 579 -4.20 0.67 -4.41
CA ARG A 579 -5.02 0.95 -3.22
C ARG A 579 -6.55 0.96 -3.46
N GLY A 580 -7.04 0.38 -4.56
CA GLY A 580 -8.47 0.16 -4.83
C GLY A 580 -9.22 1.34 -5.45
N GLY A 581 -8.62 2.53 -5.49
CA GLY A 581 -9.18 3.73 -6.10
C GLY A 581 -8.80 5.02 -5.37
N PRO A 582 -9.46 6.17 -5.65
CA PRO A 582 -9.10 7.47 -5.10
C PRO A 582 -9.07 7.56 -3.56
N LEU A 583 -9.94 6.85 -2.84
CA LEU A 583 -9.98 6.80 -1.37
C LEU A 583 -8.74 6.12 -0.76
N ARG A 584 -8.02 5.31 -1.54
CA ARG A 584 -6.85 4.52 -1.11
C ARG A 584 -7.12 3.58 0.08
N MET A 585 -8.37 3.17 0.28
CA MET A 585 -8.83 2.34 1.40
C MET A 585 -8.41 0.87 1.31
N GLY A 586 -7.74 0.45 0.24
CA GLY A 586 -7.19 -0.89 0.12
C GLY A 586 -8.25 -1.98 -0.07
N GLN A 587 -9.46 -1.61 -0.52
CA GLN A 587 -10.53 -2.47 -1.02
C GLN A 587 -11.16 -1.82 -2.27
N PRO A 588 -11.95 -2.55 -3.09
CA PRO A 588 -12.69 -1.95 -4.20
C PRO A 588 -13.55 -0.80 -3.69
N ASN A 589 -13.45 0.38 -4.29
CA ASN A 589 -14.40 1.44 -4.00
C ASN A 589 -15.80 0.97 -4.42
N GLY A 590 -16.78 1.03 -3.51
CA GLY A 590 -18.17 0.78 -3.86
C GLY A 590 -18.62 1.74 -4.97
N ASN A 591 -19.37 1.22 -5.95
CA ASN A 591 -19.98 2.02 -7.02
C ASN A 591 -21.08 2.94 -6.51
#